data_AF-A0A3T1CZT4-F1
#
_entry.id   AF-A0A3T1CZT4-F1
#
_cell.length_a   1.000
_cell.length_b   1.000
_cell.length_c   1.000
_cell.angle_alpha   90.00
_cell.angle_beta   90.00
_cell.angle_gamma   90.00
#
_symmetry.space_group_name_H-M   'P 1'
#
loop_
_entity.id
_entity.type
_entity.pdbx_description
1 polymer ?
#
loop_
_entity_poly.entity_id
_entity_poly.type
_entity_poly.pdbx_seq_one_letter_code
_entity_poly.pdbx_strand_id
1 'polypeptide(L)'
;MNNSRGRSMLMGIGVFLLAKFKWALAMLKWTKFGGTFISMIVSLGAYAALYGWKFGVALVYLLFVHEMGHVIAAKRKGIPTSPAFFIPFLGAMISLKERPKDAATEAYMAYGGPLAGLISFLPAVVLYQYTEEPFWAMVIFMGAMINLFNLLPVSPLDGGRIVSVLSTKIWFVGLLLLGVFVAVSPSPILFLIIIMGLFSWWNRAKEGHRNALLSYEREKLMAYRDAIAHWPTLTTTWNLKQALSAEISAAAQAAQSVEGKRMIPFLHDDERLAREKARMDRHYADLTMNLLQEWEHQPVEYADADPSRPIPSKLLGIAQQTADNKIQQLEDELKQNRAYYVAPASVKWKVLVAYLLLAGVLSLFMVYGHNLMELYR
;
A
#
# COMPACT_ATOMS: atom_id res chain seq x y z
N MET A 1 -0.90 -51.88 35.16
CA MET A 1 -1.17 -51.52 33.76
C MET A 1 -1.87 -50.17 33.67
N ASN A 2 -1.13 -49.16 33.19
CA ASN A 2 -1.53 -48.03 32.33
C ASN A 2 -2.87 -47.26 32.57
N ASN A 3 -2.95 -46.46 33.65
CA ASN A 3 -4.07 -45.51 33.87
C ASN A 3 -3.74 -44.05 33.47
N SER A 4 -2.54 -43.81 32.91
CA SER A 4 -2.09 -42.47 32.50
C SER A 4 -2.48 -42.07 31.07
N ARG A 5 -2.68 -43.05 30.17
CA ARG A 5 -3.09 -42.79 28.78
C ARG A 5 -4.56 -42.39 28.63
N GLY A 6 -5.45 -42.88 29.48
CA GLY A 6 -6.88 -42.50 29.45
C GLY A 6 -7.12 -41.05 29.90
N ARG A 7 -6.36 -40.58 30.91
CA ARG A 7 -6.46 -39.20 31.41
C ARG A 7 -5.87 -38.17 30.44
N SER A 8 -4.82 -38.50 29.69
CA SER A 8 -4.26 -37.60 28.67
C SER A 8 -5.16 -37.51 27.44
N MET A 9 -5.83 -38.60 27.06
CA MET A 9 -6.79 -38.61 25.95
C MET A 9 -8.07 -37.82 26.29
N LEU A 10 -8.59 -37.96 27.51
CA LEU A 10 -9.72 -37.16 28.00
C LEU A 10 -9.38 -35.67 28.15
N MET A 11 -8.15 -35.33 28.60
CA MET A 11 -7.67 -33.94 28.57
C MET A 11 -7.53 -33.41 27.14
N GLY A 12 -7.01 -34.21 26.20
CA GLY A 12 -6.89 -33.81 24.79
C GLY A 12 -8.24 -33.55 24.13
N ILE A 13 -9.23 -34.40 24.39
CA ILE A 13 -10.61 -34.22 23.91
C ILE A 13 -11.28 -33.02 24.58
N GLY A 14 -11.08 -32.82 25.89
CA GLY A 14 -11.59 -31.66 26.62
C GLY A 14 -11.01 -30.33 26.13
N VAL A 15 -9.70 -30.27 25.87
CA VAL A 15 -9.03 -29.09 25.31
C VAL A 15 -9.47 -28.83 23.86
N PHE A 16 -9.66 -29.87 23.05
CA PHE A 16 -10.16 -29.75 21.69
C PHE A 16 -11.61 -29.24 21.63
N LEU A 17 -12.48 -29.75 22.51
CA LEU A 17 -13.86 -29.30 22.64
C LEU A 17 -13.94 -27.87 23.18
N LEU A 18 -13.10 -27.49 24.15
CA LEU A 18 -13.00 -26.11 24.64
C LEU A 18 -12.44 -25.15 23.58
N ALA A 19 -11.50 -25.60 22.74
CA ALA A 19 -10.99 -24.83 21.61
C ALA A 19 -12.10 -24.60 20.57
N LYS A 20 -12.89 -25.63 20.23
CA LYS A 20 -14.04 -25.49 19.33
C LYS A 20 -15.18 -24.67 19.95
N PHE A 21 -15.38 -24.76 21.25
CA PHE A 21 -16.36 -23.95 21.98
C PHE A 21 -15.96 -22.46 22.04
N LYS A 22 -14.66 -22.16 22.15
CA LYS A 22 -14.12 -20.79 21.98
C LYS A 22 -14.38 -20.25 20.58
N TRP A 23 -14.21 -21.06 19.53
CA TRP A 23 -14.52 -20.66 18.16
C TRP A 23 -16.03 -20.50 17.92
N ALA A 24 -16.87 -21.34 18.55
CA ALA A 24 -18.32 -21.20 18.53
C ALA A 24 -18.80 -19.94 19.27
N LEU A 25 -18.21 -19.60 20.42
CA LEU A 25 -18.45 -18.34 21.14
C LEU A 25 -17.87 -17.14 20.39
N ALA A 26 -16.75 -17.29 19.69
CA ALA A 26 -16.22 -16.26 18.79
C ALA A 26 -17.16 -16.03 17.60
N MET A 27 -17.77 -17.08 17.04
CA MET A 27 -18.83 -17.01 16.03
C MET A 27 -20.14 -16.42 16.57
N LEU A 28 -20.50 -16.69 17.83
CA LEU A 28 -21.65 -16.07 18.51
C LEU A 28 -21.36 -14.61 18.92
N LYS A 29 -20.09 -14.23 19.05
CA LYS A 29 -19.68 -12.81 19.09
C LYS A 29 -19.70 -12.21 17.68
N TRP A 30 -19.46 -13.00 16.64
CA TRP A 30 -19.53 -12.62 15.23
C TRP A 30 -20.93 -12.24 14.76
N THR A 31 -22.00 -12.74 15.40
CA THR A 31 -23.36 -12.22 15.20
C THR A 31 -23.53 -10.78 15.68
N LYS A 32 -22.74 -10.31 16.67
CA LYS A 32 -22.65 -8.86 16.99
C LYS A 32 -21.84 -8.08 15.94
N PHE A 33 -20.94 -8.74 15.20
CA PHE A 33 -20.21 -8.13 14.08
C PHE A 33 -21.02 -8.05 12.79
N GLY A 34 -21.89 -9.04 12.54
CA GLY A 34 -22.92 -8.97 11.51
C GLY A 34 -23.94 -7.87 11.82
N GLY A 35 -24.19 -7.57 13.10
CA GLY A 35 -25.19 -6.62 13.56
C GLY A 35 -25.14 -5.23 12.92
N THR A 36 -23.96 -4.68 12.60
CA THR A 36 -23.88 -3.35 11.99
C THR A 36 -24.01 -3.37 10.47
N PHE A 37 -23.45 -4.37 9.79
CA PHE A 37 -23.69 -4.57 8.36
C PHE A 37 -25.17 -4.91 8.11
N ILE A 38 -25.74 -5.76 8.97
CA ILE A 38 -27.18 -6.02 9.05
C ILE A 38 -27.92 -4.74 9.39
N SER A 39 -27.50 -3.91 10.35
CA SER A 39 -28.19 -2.64 10.67
C SER A 39 -28.14 -1.66 9.50
N MET A 40 -27.06 -1.64 8.73
CA MET A 40 -26.91 -0.77 7.55
C MET A 40 -27.80 -1.29 6.42
N ILE A 41 -27.82 -2.60 6.17
CA ILE A 41 -28.73 -3.24 5.21
C ILE A 41 -30.19 -3.10 5.66
N VAL A 42 -30.49 -3.21 6.95
CA VAL A 42 -31.82 -3.03 7.53
C VAL A 42 -32.23 -1.56 7.44
N SER A 43 -31.32 -0.62 7.65
CA SER A 43 -31.59 0.82 7.48
C SER A 43 -31.81 1.17 6.01
N LEU A 44 -30.95 0.68 5.11
CA LEU A 44 -31.12 0.80 3.65
C LEU A 44 -32.44 0.15 3.20
N GLY A 45 -32.78 -1.02 3.76
CA GLY A 45 -34.03 -1.72 3.52
C GLY A 45 -35.25 -0.97 4.08
N ALA A 46 -35.13 -0.33 5.24
CA ALA A 46 -36.16 0.51 5.82
C ALA A 46 -36.37 1.76 4.96
N TYR A 47 -35.31 2.44 4.52
CA TYR A 47 -35.42 3.56 3.59
C TYR A 47 -35.98 3.13 2.22
N ALA A 48 -35.60 1.95 1.72
CA ALA A 48 -36.17 1.38 0.51
C ALA A 48 -37.66 1.03 0.69
N ALA A 49 -38.09 0.58 1.86
CA ALA A 49 -39.50 0.33 2.16
C ALA A 49 -40.30 1.63 2.30
N LEU A 50 -39.73 2.67 2.92
CA LEU A 50 -40.38 3.96 3.13
C LEU A 50 -40.51 4.78 1.84
N TYR A 51 -39.45 4.86 1.04
CA TYR A 51 -39.40 5.70 -0.16
C TYR A 51 -39.53 4.90 -1.47
N GLY A 52 -39.61 3.57 -1.40
CA GLY A 52 -39.84 2.68 -2.54
C GLY A 52 -38.79 2.84 -3.64
N TRP A 53 -39.26 2.97 -4.88
CA TRP A 53 -38.41 3.14 -6.05
C TRP A 53 -37.59 4.45 -6.03
N LYS A 54 -38.06 5.51 -5.35
CA LYS A 54 -37.35 6.80 -5.27
C LYS A 54 -36.01 6.64 -4.56
N PHE A 55 -35.95 5.80 -3.52
CA PHE A 55 -34.71 5.48 -2.82
C PHE A 55 -33.68 4.82 -3.76
N GLY A 56 -34.12 3.80 -4.52
CA GLY A 56 -33.25 3.10 -5.46
C GLY A 56 -32.68 4.03 -6.52
N VAL A 57 -33.52 4.92 -7.08
CA VAL A 57 -33.09 5.92 -8.06
C VAL A 57 -32.09 6.89 -7.46
N ALA A 58 -32.34 7.42 -6.25
CA ALA A 58 -31.41 8.33 -5.57
C ALA A 58 -30.07 7.64 -5.29
N LEU A 59 -30.07 6.41 -4.78
CA LEU A 59 -28.86 5.66 -4.49
C LEU A 59 -28.03 5.40 -5.75
N VAL A 60 -28.67 4.92 -6.83
CA VAL A 60 -27.99 4.69 -8.12
C VAL A 60 -27.46 5.99 -8.69
N TYR A 61 -28.22 7.09 -8.61
CA TYR A 61 -27.78 8.41 -9.06
C TYR A 61 -26.53 8.88 -8.30
N LEU A 62 -26.53 8.83 -6.96
CA LEU A 62 -25.41 9.28 -6.14
C LEU A 62 -24.14 8.47 -6.44
N LEU A 63 -24.25 7.15 -6.50
CA LEU A 63 -23.15 6.25 -6.83
C LEU A 63 -22.67 6.48 -8.28
N PHE A 64 -23.58 6.61 -9.23
CA PHE A 64 -23.23 6.85 -10.63
C PHE A 64 -22.44 8.15 -10.80
N VAL A 65 -22.90 9.26 -10.21
CA VAL A 65 -22.20 10.56 -10.33
C VAL A 65 -20.83 10.50 -9.65
N HIS A 66 -20.72 9.83 -8.50
CA HIS A 66 -19.43 9.57 -7.85
C HIS A 66 -18.47 8.82 -8.78
N GLU A 67 -18.91 7.70 -9.36
CA GLU A 67 -18.06 6.90 -10.25
C GLU A 67 -17.69 7.64 -11.54
N MET A 68 -18.61 8.43 -12.10
CA MET A 68 -18.29 9.32 -13.22
C MET A 68 -17.25 10.38 -12.86
N GLY A 69 -17.19 10.81 -11.60
CA GLY A 69 -16.13 11.67 -11.08
C GLY A 69 -14.73 11.05 -11.27
N HIS A 70 -14.56 9.77 -10.96
CA HIS A 70 -13.30 9.06 -11.23
C HIS A 70 -12.98 8.96 -12.72
N VAL A 71 -13.99 8.65 -13.55
CA VAL A 71 -13.81 8.55 -15.02
C VAL A 71 -13.38 9.89 -15.60
N ILE A 72 -14.01 11.00 -15.20
CA ILE A 72 -13.67 12.34 -15.67
C ILE A 72 -12.24 12.70 -15.23
N ALA A 73 -11.88 12.40 -13.97
CA ALA A 73 -10.53 12.67 -13.46
C ALA A 73 -9.46 11.85 -14.22
N ALA A 74 -9.73 10.58 -14.51
CA ALA A 74 -8.85 9.72 -15.30
C ALA A 74 -8.68 10.23 -16.74
N LYS A 75 -9.79 10.60 -17.40
CA LYS A 75 -9.77 11.19 -18.75
C LYS A 75 -8.96 12.48 -18.81
N ARG A 76 -9.09 13.36 -17.81
CA ARG A 76 -8.27 14.59 -17.70
C ARG A 76 -6.78 14.31 -17.56
N LYS A 77 -6.41 13.14 -17.03
CA LYS A 77 -5.02 12.67 -16.91
C LYS A 77 -4.57 11.81 -18.09
N GLY A 78 -5.41 11.64 -19.11
CA GLY A 78 -5.10 10.82 -20.29
C GLY A 78 -4.99 9.32 -19.99
N ILE A 79 -5.56 8.84 -18.88
CA ILE A 79 -5.50 7.42 -18.49
C ILE A 79 -6.73 6.70 -19.05
N PRO A 80 -6.56 5.64 -19.86
CA PRO A 80 -7.68 4.89 -20.41
C PRO A 80 -8.42 4.12 -19.31
N THR A 81 -9.73 4.36 -19.19
CA THR A 81 -10.61 3.67 -18.25
C THR A 81 -11.40 2.56 -18.93
N SER A 82 -11.64 1.44 -18.24
CA SER A 82 -12.64 0.46 -18.67
C SER A 82 -14.05 1.01 -18.43
N PRO A 83 -15.09 0.44 -19.08
CA PRO A 83 -16.48 0.71 -18.72
C PRO A 83 -16.69 0.44 -17.21
N ALA A 84 -17.47 1.30 -16.55
CA ALA A 84 -17.87 1.10 -15.17
C ALA A 84 -18.86 -0.07 -15.10
N PHE A 85 -18.55 -1.10 -14.30
CA PHE A 85 -19.48 -2.20 -14.04
C PHE A 85 -20.21 -1.95 -12.72
N PHE A 86 -21.51 -1.73 -12.79
CA PHE A 86 -22.31 -1.53 -11.58
C PHE A 86 -22.57 -2.88 -10.90
N ILE A 87 -21.99 -3.09 -9.72
CA ILE A 87 -22.27 -4.24 -8.87
C ILE A 87 -23.37 -3.83 -7.90
N PRO A 88 -24.58 -4.44 -7.96
CA PRO A 88 -25.65 -4.14 -7.02
C PRO A 88 -25.14 -4.26 -5.57
N PHE A 89 -25.49 -3.27 -4.74
CA PHE A 89 -25.13 -3.18 -3.31
C PHE A 89 -23.66 -2.94 -2.96
N LEU A 90 -22.74 -3.01 -3.94
CA LEU A 90 -21.30 -2.83 -3.74
C LEU A 90 -20.74 -1.57 -4.44
N GLY A 91 -21.53 -0.92 -5.30
CA GLY A 91 -21.12 0.26 -6.08
C GLY A 91 -20.70 -0.09 -7.51
N ALA A 92 -20.21 0.89 -8.29
CA ALA A 92 -19.61 0.57 -9.58
C ALA A 92 -18.12 0.26 -9.40
N MET A 93 -17.62 -0.79 -10.03
CA MET A 93 -16.20 -1.05 -10.08
C MET A 93 -15.68 -0.62 -11.45
N ILE A 94 -14.78 0.37 -11.46
CA ILE A 94 -14.04 0.77 -12.64
C ILE A 94 -12.69 0.05 -12.59
N SER A 95 -12.47 -0.87 -13.53
CA SER A 95 -11.15 -1.46 -13.72
C SER A 95 -10.27 -0.51 -14.54
N LEU A 96 -9.16 -0.07 -13.96
CA LEU A 96 -8.14 0.71 -14.66
C LEU A 96 -7.39 -0.21 -15.64
N LYS A 97 -7.35 0.16 -16.93
CA LYS A 97 -6.57 -0.59 -17.94
C LYS A 97 -5.06 -0.43 -17.73
N GLU A 98 -4.66 0.71 -17.17
CA GLU A 98 -3.29 1.03 -16.82
C GLU A 98 -3.23 1.54 -15.38
N ARG A 99 -2.24 1.09 -14.61
CA ARG A 99 -2.03 1.61 -13.26
C ARG A 99 -1.57 3.08 -13.32
N PRO A 100 -1.99 3.93 -12.38
CA PRO A 100 -1.53 5.32 -12.32
C PRO A 100 0.00 5.40 -12.32
N LYS A 101 0.55 6.30 -13.15
CA LYS A 101 2.00 6.48 -13.32
C LYS A 101 2.66 7.12 -12.11
N ASP A 102 1.89 7.78 -11.24
CA ASP A 102 2.38 8.39 -10.02
C ASP A 102 1.33 8.58 -8.93
N ALA A 103 1.82 8.66 -7.68
CA ALA A 103 1.01 8.88 -6.48
C ALA A 103 0.05 10.06 -6.64
N ALA A 104 0.57 11.20 -7.12
CA ALA A 104 -0.21 12.43 -7.20
C ALA A 104 -1.34 12.29 -8.24
N THR A 105 -1.08 11.60 -9.35
CA THR A 105 -2.11 11.25 -10.31
C THR A 105 -3.14 10.28 -9.73
N GLU A 106 -2.72 9.29 -8.93
CA GLU A 106 -3.68 8.41 -8.24
C GLU A 106 -4.57 9.20 -7.27
N ALA A 107 -4.00 10.04 -6.41
CA ALA A 107 -4.81 10.87 -5.50
C ALA A 107 -5.73 11.81 -6.27
N TYR A 108 -5.26 12.42 -7.35
CA TYR A 108 -6.10 13.27 -8.21
C TYR A 108 -7.30 12.50 -8.75
N MET A 109 -7.10 11.27 -9.22
CA MET A 109 -8.17 10.40 -9.70
C MET A 109 -9.10 9.96 -8.57
N ALA A 110 -8.56 9.61 -7.42
CA ALA A 110 -9.31 9.21 -6.23
C ALA A 110 -10.14 10.35 -5.65
N TYR A 111 -9.71 11.62 -5.79
CA TYR A 111 -10.54 12.78 -5.47
C TYR A 111 -11.73 12.98 -6.39
N GLY A 112 -11.64 12.50 -7.64
CA GLY A 112 -12.68 12.69 -8.64
C GLY A 112 -14.06 12.25 -8.15
N GLY A 113 -14.13 11.09 -7.50
CA GLY A 113 -15.38 10.53 -6.98
C GLY A 113 -15.98 11.35 -5.85
N PRO A 114 -15.29 11.51 -4.71
CA PRO A 114 -15.76 12.31 -3.58
C PRO A 114 -16.16 13.74 -3.94
N LEU A 115 -15.45 14.40 -4.88
CA LEU A 115 -15.82 15.74 -5.34
C LEU A 115 -17.09 15.73 -6.20
N ALA A 116 -17.21 14.81 -7.14
CA ALA A 116 -18.43 14.67 -7.95
C ALA A 116 -19.63 14.26 -7.09
N GLY A 117 -19.39 13.38 -6.11
CA GLY A 117 -20.41 12.95 -5.16
C GLY A 117 -20.81 14.04 -4.16
N LEU A 118 -19.93 14.98 -3.81
CA LEU A 118 -20.33 16.20 -3.09
C LEU A 118 -21.32 17.01 -3.95
N ILE A 119 -20.98 17.23 -5.22
CA ILE A 119 -21.81 18.01 -6.14
C ILE A 119 -23.16 17.34 -6.39
N SER A 120 -23.22 16.00 -6.40
CA SER A 120 -24.43 15.26 -6.76
C SER A 120 -25.61 15.49 -5.82
N PHE A 121 -25.37 15.68 -4.52
CA PHE A 121 -26.46 15.92 -3.55
C PHE A 121 -26.76 17.40 -3.28
N LEU A 122 -25.96 18.35 -3.78
CA LEU A 122 -26.24 19.79 -3.58
C LEU A 122 -27.62 20.24 -4.11
N PRO A 123 -28.11 19.75 -5.27
CA PRO A 123 -29.46 20.07 -5.70
C PRO A 123 -30.54 19.66 -4.70
N ALA A 124 -30.33 18.57 -3.95
CA ALA A 124 -31.27 18.13 -2.92
C ALA A 124 -31.35 19.13 -1.74
N VAL A 125 -30.25 19.84 -1.43
CA VAL A 125 -30.25 20.92 -0.42
C VAL A 125 -31.21 22.03 -0.85
N VAL A 126 -31.11 22.46 -2.11
CA VAL A 126 -31.97 23.51 -2.67
C VAL A 126 -33.43 23.03 -2.71
N LEU A 127 -33.67 21.81 -3.21
CA LEU A 127 -35.02 21.26 -3.31
C LEU A 127 -35.68 21.07 -1.95
N TYR A 128 -34.92 20.65 -0.93
CA TYR A 128 -35.43 20.56 0.43
C TYR A 128 -35.89 21.92 0.96
N GLN A 129 -35.12 22.99 0.73
CA GLN A 129 -35.49 24.35 1.18
C GLN A 129 -36.79 24.87 0.55
N TYR A 130 -37.15 24.42 -0.65
CA TYR A 130 -38.38 24.85 -1.31
C TYR A 130 -39.58 23.93 -1.05
N THR A 131 -39.34 22.64 -0.89
CA THR A 131 -40.41 21.63 -0.82
C THR A 131 -40.66 21.12 0.58
N GLU A 132 -39.67 21.23 1.47
CA GLU A 132 -39.67 20.65 2.83
C GLU A 132 -39.95 19.14 2.85
N GLU A 133 -39.72 18.46 1.72
CA GLU A 133 -39.98 17.03 1.57
C GLU A 133 -38.87 16.19 2.24
N PRO A 134 -39.20 15.27 3.17
CA PRO A 134 -38.22 14.45 3.90
C PRO A 134 -37.29 13.63 3.01
N PHE A 135 -37.77 13.30 1.80
CA PHE A 135 -36.98 12.59 0.80
C PHE A 135 -35.67 13.31 0.47
N TRP A 136 -35.68 14.64 0.32
CA TRP A 136 -34.47 15.38 -0.02
C TRP A 136 -33.47 15.43 1.14
N ALA A 137 -33.96 15.50 2.39
CA ALA A 137 -33.11 15.36 3.58
C ALA A 137 -32.38 14.01 3.58
N MET A 138 -33.08 12.92 3.22
CA MET A 138 -32.48 11.61 3.04
C MET A 138 -31.43 11.59 1.92
N VAL A 139 -31.66 12.26 0.78
CA VAL A 139 -30.67 12.32 -0.31
C VAL A 139 -29.40 13.04 0.14
N ILE A 140 -29.52 14.15 0.88
CA ILE A 140 -28.38 14.90 1.42
C ILE A 140 -27.58 14.02 2.39
N PHE A 141 -28.26 13.40 3.35
CA PHE A 141 -27.62 12.52 4.32
C PHE A 141 -26.91 11.34 3.63
N MET A 142 -27.60 10.64 2.74
CA MET A 142 -27.08 9.48 2.04
C MET A 142 -25.90 9.84 1.14
N GLY A 143 -26.01 10.94 0.39
CA GLY A 143 -24.93 11.45 -0.45
C GLY A 143 -23.69 11.79 0.36
N ALA A 144 -23.85 12.54 1.44
CA ALA A 144 -22.74 12.89 2.32
C ALA A 144 -22.10 11.65 2.97
N MET A 145 -22.92 10.71 3.46
CA MET A 145 -22.47 9.48 4.09
C MET A 145 -21.68 8.57 3.14
N ILE A 146 -22.15 8.35 1.91
CA ILE A 146 -21.46 7.51 0.90
C ILE A 146 -20.07 8.09 0.60
N ASN A 147 -19.98 9.41 0.38
CA ASN A 147 -18.71 10.06 0.07
C ASN A 147 -17.76 10.05 1.28
N LEU A 148 -18.27 10.29 2.49
CA LEU A 148 -17.46 10.25 3.71
C LEU A 148 -16.93 8.83 3.99
N PHE A 149 -17.76 7.82 3.74
CA PHE A 149 -17.34 6.42 3.81
C PHE A 149 -16.23 6.12 2.81
N ASN A 150 -16.38 6.53 1.55
CA ASN A 150 -15.33 6.37 0.54
C ASN A 150 -14.06 7.17 0.85
N LEU A 151 -14.15 8.25 1.64
CA LEU A 151 -12.97 8.98 2.11
C LEU A 151 -12.24 8.31 3.26
N LEU A 152 -12.70 7.20 3.86
CA LEU A 152 -11.96 6.56 4.94
C LEU A 152 -10.55 6.13 4.48
N PRO A 153 -9.50 6.29 5.31
CA PRO A 153 -8.10 6.14 4.91
C PRO A 153 -7.67 4.67 4.81
N VAL A 154 -8.42 3.87 4.04
CA VAL A 154 -8.28 2.40 3.97
C VAL A 154 -8.53 1.93 2.54
N SER A 155 -7.62 1.13 2.00
CA SER A 155 -7.81 0.47 0.69
C SER A 155 -8.85 -0.65 0.83
N PRO A 156 -9.81 -0.82 -0.11
CA PRO A 156 -9.87 -0.28 -1.47
C PRO A 156 -10.60 1.06 -1.65
N LEU A 157 -11.01 1.73 -0.57
CA LEU A 157 -11.75 3.00 -0.62
C LEU A 157 -10.88 4.14 -1.17
N ASP A 158 -11.51 5.20 -1.68
CA ASP A 158 -10.81 6.34 -2.28
C ASP A 158 -9.88 7.05 -1.31
N GLY A 159 -10.27 7.15 -0.03
CA GLY A 159 -9.44 7.72 1.01
C GLY A 159 -8.11 7.00 1.14
N GLY A 160 -8.09 5.66 1.04
CA GLY A 160 -6.86 4.86 1.01
C GLY A 160 -5.93 5.22 -0.15
N ARG A 161 -6.51 5.53 -1.32
CA ARG A 161 -5.79 5.94 -2.53
C ARG A 161 -5.35 7.41 -2.50
N ILE A 162 -6.09 8.28 -1.80
CA ILE A 162 -5.71 9.68 -1.58
C ILE A 162 -4.54 9.75 -0.58
N VAL A 163 -4.65 9.04 0.54
CA VAL A 163 -3.61 9.05 1.59
C VAL A 163 -2.37 8.28 1.17
N SER A 164 -2.41 7.48 0.10
CA SER A 164 -1.25 6.79 -0.46
C SER A 164 -0.12 7.75 -0.88
N VAL A 165 -0.45 9.02 -1.18
CA VAL A 165 0.52 10.08 -1.50
C VAL A 165 1.20 10.64 -0.26
N LEU A 166 0.53 10.54 0.89
CA LEU A 166 1.03 11.04 2.15
C LEU A 166 2.12 10.10 2.70
N SER A 167 2.91 10.60 3.64
CA SER A 167 3.90 9.74 4.30
C SER A 167 3.18 8.66 5.12
N THR A 168 3.79 7.48 5.21
CA THR A 168 3.34 6.38 6.07
C THR A 168 3.10 6.82 7.52
N LYS A 169 3.84 7.83 8.00
CA LYS A 169 3.67 8.45 9.33
C LYS A 169 2.34 9.22 9.44
N ILE A 170 2.02 10.06 8.45
CA ILE A 170 0.75 10.84 8.44
C ILE A 170 -0.45 9.88 8.32
N TRP A 171 -0.34 8.85 7.47
CA TRP A 171 -1.38 7.84 7.35
C TRP A 171 -1.60 7.09 8.67
N PHE A 172 -0.52 6.74 9.40
CA PHE A 172 -0.63 6.11 10.71
C PHE A 172 -1.39 6.98 11.72
N VAL A 173 -1.16 8.29 11.72
CA VAL A 173 -1.93 9.23 12.57
C VAL A 173 -3.41 9.17 12.23
N GLY A 174 -3.77 9.15 10.94
CA GLY A 174 -5.17 8.98 10.50
C GLY A 174 -5.79 7.67 10.99
N LEU A 175 -5.06 6.55 10.91
CA LEU A 175 -5.50 5.26 11.43
C LEU A 175 -5.63 5.25 12.96
N LEU A 176 -4.74 5.96 13.67
CA LEU A 176 -4.81 6.11 15.12
C LEU A 176 -6.05 6.90 15.53
N LEU A 177 -6.32 8.03 14.87
CA LEU A 177 -7.53 8.82 15.09
C LEU A 177 -8.80 8.01 14.82
N LEU A 178 -8.81 7.23 13.74
CA LEU A 178 -9.91 6.29 13.46
C LEU A 178 -10.03 5.23 14.57
N GLY A 179 -8.90 4.74 15.10
CA GLY A 179 -8.85 3.85 16.26
C GLY A 179 -9.49 4.43 17.51
N VAL A 180 -9.18 5.69 17.83
CA VAL A 180 -9.81 6.41 18.95
C VAL A 180 -11.32 6.56 18.70
N PHE A 181 -11.71 6.92 17.48
CA PHE A 181 -13.13 7.04 17.12
C PHE A 181 -13.89 5.73 17.30
N VAL A 182 -13.30 4.59 16.91
CA VAL A 182 -13.89 3.26 17.11
C VAL A 182 -13.99 2.88 18.58
N ALA A 183 -13.05 3.32 19.42
CA ALA A 183 -13.14 3.08 20.87
C ALA A 183 -14.32 3.82 21.50
N VAL A 184 -14.65 5.02 21.01
CA VAL A 184 -15.78 5.83 21.49
C VAL A 184 -17.11 5.38 20.87
N SER A 185 -17.11 5.01 19.59
CA SER A 185 -18.29 4.58 18.83
C SER A 185 -18.04 3.21 18.17
N PRO A 186 -18.12 2.11 18.94
CA PRO A 186 -17.77 0.79 18.47
C PRO A 186 -18.75 0.32 17.39
N SER A 187 -18.29 0.36 16.14
CA SER A 187 -18.97 -0.21 14.98
C SER A 187 -18.12 -1.36 14.41
N PRO A 188 -18.68 -2.58 14.29
CA PRO A 188 -18.10 -3.70 13.56
C PRO A 188 -17.50 -3.35 12.19
N ILE A 189 -18.16 -2.47 11.43
CA ILE A 189 -17.66 -2.03 10.11
C ILE A 189 -16.38 -1.21 10.30
N LEU A 190 -16.38 -0.24 11.22
CA LEU A 190 -15.20 0.58 11.49
C LEU A 190 -14.03 -0.26 12.03
N PHE A 191 -14.30 -1.32 12.81
CA PHE A 191 -13.27 -2.25 13.27
C PHE A 191 -12.64 -3.04 12.12
N LEU A 192 -13.45 -3.53 11.16
CA LEU A 192 -12.96 -4.17 9.94
C LEU A 192 -12.11 -3.19 9.12
N ILE A 193 -12.58 -1.95 8.98
CA ILE A 193 -11.87 -0.87 8.29
C ILE A 193 -10.51 -0.62 8.95
N ILE A 194 -10.42 -0.55 10.28
CA ILE A 194 -9.13 -0.43 10.98
C ILE A 194 -8.21 -1.62 10.68
N ILE A 195 -8.71 -2.86 10.72
CA ILE A 195 -7.89 -4.03 10.42
C ILE A 195 -7.34 -3.96 8.99
N MET A 196 -8.20 -3.65 8.02
CA MET A 196 -7.78 -3.47 6.62
C MET A 196 -6.81 -2.29 6.46
N GLY A 197 -7.04 -1.19 7.20
CA GLY A 197 -6.18 -0.01 7.24
C GLY A 197 -4.80 -0.33 7.79
N LEU A 198 -4.72 -1.04 8.92
CA LEU A 198 -3.48 -1.49 9.52
C LEU A 198 -2.73 -2.49 8.62
N PHE A 199 -3.44 -3.42 7.98
CA PHE A 199 -2.82 -4.38 7.04
C PHE A 199 -2.26 -3.69 5.80
N SER A 200 -3.03 -2.77 5.20
CA SER A 200 -2.58 -1.99 4.03
C SER A 200 -1.42 -1.05 4.38
N TRP A 201 -1.50 -0.37 5.53
CA TRP A 201 -0.41 0.43 6.08
C TRP A 201 0.85 -0.39 6.34
N TRP A 202 0.72 -1.59 6.93
CA TRP A 202 1.83 -2.49 7.20
C TRP A 202 2.54 -2.94 5.92
N ASN A 203 1.76 -3.36 4.92
CA ASN A 203 2.32 -3.73 3.62
C ASN A 203 3.05 -2.55 2.98
N ARG A 204 2.47 -1.36 3.07
CA ARG A 204 3.06 -0.16 2.52
C ARG A 204 4.35 0.26 3.22
N ALA A 205 4.37 0.15 4.54
CA ALA A 205 5.53 0.50 5.32
C ALA A 205 6.72 -0.45 5.00
N LYS A 206 6.44 -1.72 4.70
CA LYS A 206 7.45 -2.68 4.20
C LYS A 206 7.98 -2.34 2.79
N GLU A 207 7.12 -1.84 1.88
CA GLU A 207 7.54 -1.48 0.53
C GLU A 207 8.62 -0.40 0.51
N GLY A 208 8.54 0.59 1.39
CA GLY A 208 9.55 1.66 1.48
C GLY A 208 10.94 1.12 1.79
N HIS A 209 11.05 0.26 2.80
CA HIS A 209 12.30 -0.40 3.16
C HIS A 209 12.81 -1.32 2.04
N ARG A 210 11.93 -2.13 1.43
CA ARG A 210 12.29 -3.00 0.30
C ARG A 210 12.83 -2.21 -0.88
N ASN A 211 12.19 -1.10 -1.25
CA ASN A 211 12.63 -0.28 -2.39
C ASN A 211 13.98 0.39 -2.14
N ALA A 212 14.25 0.80 -0.89
CA ALA A 212 15.56 1.34 -0.52
C ALA A 212 16.66 0.28 -0.68
N LEU A 213 16.40 -0.97 -0.28
CA LEU A 213 17.32 -2.09 -0.46
C LEU A 213 17.55 -2.41 -1.94
N LEU A 214 16.49 -2.56 -2.73
CA LEU A 214 16.59 -2.83 -4.17
C LEU A 214 17.36 -1.72 -4.91
N SER A 215 17.16 -0.46 -4.50
CA SER A 215 17.91 0.67 -5.08
C SER A 215 19.40 0.61 -4.77
N TYR A 216 19.75 0.15 -3.57
CA TYR A 216 21.12 -0.03 -3.14
C TYR A 216 21.77 -1.26 -3.80
N GLU A 217 21.03 -2.35 -3.97
CA GLU A 217 21.46 -3.54 -4.72
C GLU A 217 21.84 -3.17 -6.15
N ARG A 218 20.98 -2.40 -6.81
CA ARG A 218 21.23 -1.89 -8.15
C ARG A 218 22.51 -1.06 -8.21
N GLU A 219 22.70 -0.14 -7.26
CA GLU A 219 23.91 0.69 -7.18
C GLU A 219 25.17 -0.16 -7.04
N LYS A 220 25.15 -1.19 -6.16
CA LYS A 220 26.27 -2.11 -5.97
C LYS A 220 26.55 -2.97 -7.19
N LEU A 221 25.51 -3.47 -7.86
CA LEU A 221 25.66 -4.22 -9.11
C LEU A 221 26.21 -3.36 -10.24
N MET A 222 25.79 -2.10 -10.34
CA MET A 222 26.35 -1.16 -11.31
C MET A 222 27.83 -0.90 -11.04
N ALA A 223 28.19 -0.63 -9.78
CA ALA A 223 29.58 -0.45 -9.39
C ALA A 223 30.44 -1.70 -9.67
N TYR A 224 29.91 -2.90 -9.38
CA TYR A 224 30.55 -4.18 -9.68
C TYR A 224 30.77 -4.38 -11.18
N ARG A 225 29.72 -4.17 -11.97
CA ARG A 225 29.72 -4.29 -13.43
C ARG A 225 30.69 -3.32 -14.07
N ASP A 226 30.69 -2.06 -13.64
CA ASP A 226 31.61 -1.05 -14.12
C ASP A 226 33.05 -1.36 -13.68
N ALA A 227 33.27 -1.82 -12.45
CA ALA A 227 34.59 -2.24 -11.99
C ALA A 227 35.19 -3.34 -12.87
N ILE A 228 34.42 -4.41 -13.14
CA ILE A 228 34.85 -5.53 -13.99
C ILE A 228 35.24 -5.06 -15.40
N ALA A 229 34.48 -4.13 -15.97
CA ALA A 229 34.76 -3.61 -17.31
C ALA A 229 36.12 -2.89 -17.39
N HIS A 230 36.61 -2.33 -16.27
CA HIS A 230 37.90 -1.65 -16.19
C HIS A 230 39.06 -2.56 -15.76
N TRP A 231 38.81 -3.80 -15.31
CA TRP A 231 39.89 -4.69 -14.84
C TRP A 231 40.97 -5.00 -15.87
N PRO A 232 40.66 -5.23 -17.16
CA PRO A 232 41.69 -5.50 -18.16
C PRO A 232 42.69 -4.37 -18.37
N THR A 233 42.38 -3.15 -17.92
CA THR A 233 43.27 -1.98 -18.05
C THR A 233 44.09 -1.73 -16.78
N LEU A 234 43.90 -2.52 -15.73
CA LEU A 234 44.65 -2.38 -14.48
C LEU A 234 46.11 -2.82 -14.68
N THR A 235 47.04 -1.96 -14.25
CA THR A 235 48.46 -2.30 -14.16
C THR A 235 48.75 -3.25 -13.01
N THR A 236 47.99 -3.13 -11.91
CA THR A 236 48.11 -3.99 -10.73
C THR A 236 46.75 -4.20 -10.08
N THR A 237 46.48 -5.43 -9.63
CA THR A 237 45.27 -5.79 -8.87
C THR A 237 45.45 -5.62 -7.35
N TRP A 238 46.68 -5.38 -6.88
CA TRP A 238 47.01 -5.27 -5.46
C TRP A 238 46.18 -4.21 -4.72
N ASN A 239 46.10 -3.00 -5.27
CA ASN A 239 45.34 -1.90 -4.67
C ASN A 239 43.85 -2.24 -4.55
N LEU A 240 43.30 -2.91 -5.57
CA LEU A 240 41.91 -3.36 -5.57
C LEU A 240 41.67 -4.43 -4.50
N LYS A 241 42.56 -5.42 -4.37
CA LYS A 241 42.49 -6.43 -3.31
C LYS A 241 42.57 -5.81 -1.91
N GLN A 242 43.45 -4.83 -1.71
CA GLN A 242 43.57 -4.14 -0.43
C GLN A 242 42.29 -3.37 -0.09
N ALA A 243 41.72 -2.65 -1.06
CA ALA A 243 40.45 -1.93 -0.89
C ALA A 243 39.29 -2.88 -0.56
N LEU A 244 39.15 -4.00 -1.31
CA LEU A 244 38.12 -5.00 -1.07
C LEU A 244 38.27 -5.67 0.31
N SER A 245 39.49 -6.02 0.70
CA SER A 245 39.76 -6.58 2.03
C SER A 245 39.37 -5.62 3.16
N ALA A 246 39.70 -4.33 3.00
CA ALA A 246 39.28 -3.28 3.93
C ALA A 246 37.75 -3.16 4.00
N GLU A 247 37.05 -3.15 2.85
CA GLU A 247 35.58 -3.10 2.79
C GLU A 247 34.94 -4.32 3.47
N ILE A 248 35.41 -5.53 3.21
CA ILE A 248 34.93 -6.76 3.86
C ILE A 248 35.06 -6.67 5.39
N SER A 249 36.22 -6.20 5.87
CA SER A 249 36.49 -6.06 7.30
C SER A 249 35.58 -5.00 7.96
N ALA A 250 35.41 -3.85 7.32
CA ALA A 250 34.54 -2.77 7.79
C ALA A 250 33.07 -3.20 7.82
N ALA A 251 32.61 -3.88 6.76
CA ALA A 251 31.26 -4.39 6.66
C ALA A 251 30.98 -5.49 7.69
N ALA A 252 31.97 -6.36 7.98
CA ALA A 252 31.87 -7.36 9.05
C ALA A 252 31.73 -6.71 10.44
N GLN A 253 32.55 -5.71 10.75
CA GLN A 253 32.45 -4.96 12.01
C GLN A 253 31.12 -4.23 12.14
N ALA A 254 30.67 -3.58 11.06
CA ALA A 254 29.38 -2.89 11.01
C ALA A 254 28.22 -3.87 11.25
N ALA A 255 28.22 -5.03 10.59
CA ALA A 255 27.18 -6.04 10.78
C ALA A 255 27.13 -6.59 12.22
N GLN A 256 28.29 -6.79 12.85
CA GLN A 256 28.43 -7.31 14.22
C GLN A 256 27.96 -6.29 15.27
N SER A 257 28.20 -5.00 15.05
CA SER A 257 27.80 -3.92 15.98
C SER A 257 26.28 -3.82 16.20
N VAL A 258 25.49 -4.38 15.29
CA VAL A 258 24.02 -4.37 15.35
C VAL A 258 23.46 -5.76 15.67
N GLU A 259 24.28 -6.81 15.77
CA GLU A 259 23.84 -8.18 16.00
C GLU A 259 23.24 -8.36 17.41
N GLY A 260 22.14 -9.11 17.52
CA GLY A 260 21.45 -9.35 18.80
C GLY A 260 20.41 -8.30 19.23
N LYS A 261 20.37 -7.10 18.63
CA LYS A 261 19.28 -6.13 18.88
C LYS A 261 17.99 -6.55 18.16
N ARG A 262 16.92 -6.80 18.93
CA ARG A 262 15.54 -6.93 18.39
C ARG A 262 15.09 -5.59 17.85
N MET A 263 15.19 -5.41 16.54
CA MET A 263 14.67 -4.22 15.87
C MET A 263 13.20 -4.41 15.54
N ILE A 264 12.37 -3.46 15.93
CA ILE A 264 10.96 -3.41 15.57
C ILE A 264 10.84 -2.70 14.22
N PRO A 265 10.13 -3.29 13.23
CA PRO A 265 9.83 -2.61 11.97
C PRO A 265 9.24 -1.21 12.20
N PHE A 266 9.56 -0.25 11.35
CA PHE A 266 9.12 1.17 11.35
C PHE A 266 9.74 2.09 12.41
N LEU A 267 10.05 1.55 13.60
CA LEU A 267 10.73 2.32 14.64
C LEU A 267 12.24 2.38 14.41
N HIS A 268 12.81 1.30 13.90
CA HIS A 268 14.25 1.16 13.68
C HIS A 268 14.59 0.94 12.20
N ASP A 269 13.76 1.43 11.27
CA ASP A 269 13.94 1.14 9.85
C ASP A 269 15.26 1.68 9.29
N ASP A 270 15.79 2.77 9.83
CA ASP A 270 17.11 3.31 9.45
C ASP A 270 18.25 2.38 9.91
N GLU A 271 18.20 1.90 11.16
CA GLU A 271 19.18 0.93 11.69
C GLU A 271 19.10 -0.41 10.96
N ARG A 272 17.88 -0.85 10.62
CA ARG A 272 17.62 -2.04 9.81
C ARG A 272 18.22 -1.90 8.42
N LEU A 273 17.97 -0.76 7.77
CA LEU A 273 18.48 -0.47 6.44
C LEU A 273 20.02 -0.41 6.47
N ALA A 274 20.62 0.25 7.46
CA ALA A 274 22.07 0.29 7.62
C ALA A 274 22.67 -1.11 7.81
N ARG A 275 22.03 -1.97 8.63
CA ARG A 275 22.47 -3.35 8.82
C ARG A 275 22.42 -4.16 7.53
N GLU A 276 21.33 -4.06 6.78
CA GLU A 276 21.17 -4.80 5.52
C GLU A 276 22.11 -4.27 4.43
N LYS A 277 22.32 -2.95 4.35
CA LYS A 277 23.35 -2.36 3.47
C LYS A 277 24.75 -2.90 3.77
N ALA A 278 25.16 -2.93 5.05
CA ALA A 278 26.45 -3.50 5.44
C ALA A 278 26.59 -4.99 5.07
N ARG A 279 25.51 -5.77 5.16
CA ARG A 279 25.51 -7.17 4.69
C ARG A 279 25.69 -7.27 3.18
N MET A 280 25.05 -6.38 2.43
CA MET A 280 25.18 -6.31 0.97
C MET A 280 26.58 -5.86 0.56
N ASP A 281 27.16 -4.87 1.23
CA ASP A 281 28.54 -4.42 1.02
C ASP A 281 29.52 -5.58 1.11
N ARG A 282 29.41 -6.35 2.21
CA ARG A 282 30.21 -7.55 2.40
C ARG A 282 29.98 -8.56 1.27
N HIS A 283 28.73 -8.85 0.95
CA HIS A 283 28.39 -9.83 -0.09
C HIS A 283 28.98 -9.47 -1.46
N TYR A 284 28.84 -8.21 -1.88
CA TYR A 284 29.38 -7.75 -3.16
C TYR A 284 30.91 -7.65 -3.14
N ALA A 285 31.52 -7.26 -2.01
CA ALA A 285 32.97 -7.25 -1.88
C ALA A 285 33.56 -8.66 -1.93
N ASP A 286 32.94 -9.64 -1.26
CA ASP A 286 33.31 -11.06 -1.33
C ASP A 286 33.14 -11.61 -2.75
N LEU A 287 32.01 -11.31 -3.42
CA LEU A 287 31.76 -11.68 -4.81
C LEU A 287 32.85 -11.12 -5.75
N THR A 288 33.19 -9.84 -5.57
CA THR A 288 34.21 -9.14 -6.37
C THR A 288 35.60 -9.73 -6.13
N MET A 289 35.96 -10.01 -4.87
CA MET A 289 37.24 -10.62 -4.50
C MET A 289 37.39 -12.02 -5.11
N ASN A 290 36.35 -12.85 -5.02
CA ASN A 290 36.37 -14.21 -5.55
C ASN A 290 36.51 -14.19 -7.08
N LEU A 291 35.75 -13.34 -7.77
CA LEU A 291 35.87 -13.19 -9.22
C LEU A 291 37.26 -12.67 -9.63
N LEU A 292 37.81 -11.69 -8.89
CA LEU A 292 39.13 -11.15 -9.15
C LEU A 292 40.21 -12.22 -9.02
N GLN A 293 40.15 -13.03 -7.96
CA GLN A 293 41.05 -14.16 -7.77
C GLN A 293 40.92 -15.17 -8.93
N GLU A 294 39.71 -15.57 -9.29
CA GLU A 294 39.49 -16.52 -10.39
C GLU A 294 40.04 -15.98 -11.73
N TRP A 295 39.80 -14.70 -12.00
CA TRP A 295 40.28 -14.03 -13.22
C TRP A 295 41.81 -13.97 -13.30
N GLU A 296 42.51 -13.67 -12.21
CA GLU A 296 43.99 -13.64 -12.18
C GLU A 296 44.64 -15.00 -12.46
N HIS A 297 43.95 -16.09 -12.15
CA HIS A 297 44.46 -17.44 -12.42
C HIS A 297 44.19 -17.88 -13.87
N GLN A 298 43.40 -17.12 -14.65
CA GLN A 298 43.16 -17.42 -16.06
C GLN A 298 44.27 -16.84 -16.94
N PRO A 299 44.82 -17.63 -17.88
CA PRO A 299 45.79 -17.11 -18.83
C PRO A 299 45.13 -16.09 -19.77
N VAL A 300 45.87 -15.04 -20.13
CA VAL A 300 45.44 -14.10 -21.16
C VAL A 300 45.58 -14.77 -22.52
N GLU A 301 44.47 -14.89 -23.24
CA GLU A 301 44.46 -15.41 -24.60
C GLU A 301 44.67 -14.28 -25.60
N TYR A 302 45.36 -14.57 -26.70
CA TYR A 302 45.67 -13.59 -27.75
C TYR A 302 45.20 -14.10 -29.11
N ALA A 303 44.55 -13.24 -29.89
CA ALA A 303 44.10 -13.58 -31.23
C ALA A 303 45.31 -13.83 -32.13
N ASP A 304 45.33 -14.97 -32.83
CA ASP A 304 46.45 -15.38 -33.70
C ASP A 304 47.81 -15.43 -32.98
N ALA A 305 47.82 -15.59 -31.65
CA ALA A 305 49.00 -15.48 -30.78
C ALA A 305 49.74 -14.13 -30.85
N ASP A 306 49.07 -13.06 -31.33
CA ASP A 306 49.61 -11.70 -31.38
C ASP A 306 49.45 -10.99 -30.02
N PRO A 307 50.55 -10.69 -29.30
CA PRO A 307 50.49 -10.04 -27.98
C PRO A 307 49.82 -8.66 -27.98
N SER A 308 49.67 -8.02 -29.14
CA SER A 308 48.98 -6.74 -29.27
C SER A 308 47.45 -6.89 -29.35
N ARG A 309 46.92 -8.12 -29.43
CA ARG A 309 45.49 -8.42 -29.65
C ARG A 309 44.94 -9.39 -28.58
N PRO A 310 44.83 -8.96 -27.30
CA PRO A 310 44.24 -9.80 -26.26
C PRO A 310 42.75 -10.05 -26.51
N ILE A 311 42.32 -11.29 -26.27
CA ILE A 311 40.92 -11.71 -26.35
C ILE A 311 40.22 -11.38 -25.03
N PRO A 312 39.02 -10.77 -25.05
CA PRO A 312 38.26 -10.51 -23.83
C PRO A 312 37.99 -11.79 -23.02
N SER A 313 38.19 -11.72 -21.70
CA SER A 313 37.93 -12.86 -20.82
C SER A 313 36.47 -13.27 -20.86
N LYS A 314 36.22 -14.56 -21.17
CA LYS A 314 34.88 -15.16 -21.14
C LYS A 314 34.26 -15.10 -19.73
N LEU A 315 35.07 -15.27 -18.69
CA LEU A 315 34.65 -15.18 -17.29
C LEU A 315 34.06 -13.79 -16.99
N LEU A 316 34.81 -12.73 -17.35
CA LEU A 316 34.35 -11.35 -17.15
C LEU A 316 33.11 -11.05 -18.00
N GLY A 317 33.05 -11.56 -19.24
CA GLY A 317 31.86 -11.42 -20.09
C GLY A 317 30.60 -12.05 -19.48
N ILE A 318 30.70 -13.26 -18.92
CA ILE A 318 29.59 -13.93 -18.22
C ILE A 318 29.18 -13.15 -16.97
N ALA A 319 30.16 -12.68 -16.18
CA ALA A 319 29.91 -11.92 -14.96
C ALA A 319 29.20 -10.59 -15.28
N GLN A 320 29.66 -9.89 -16.32
CA GLN A 320 29.06 -8.65 -16.81
C GLN A 320 27.63 -8.89 -17.33
N GLN A 321 27.40 -9.90 -18.16
CA GLN A 321 26.06 -10.24 -18.65
C GLN A 321 25.11 -10.61 -17.51
N THR A 322 25.59 -11.34 -16.51
CA THR A 322 24.80 -11.71 -15.32
C THR A 322 24.41 -10.46 -14.52
N ALA A 323 25.36 -9.54 -14.33
CA ALA A 323 25.11 -8.27 -13.67
C ALA A 323 24.12 -7.40 -14.47
N ASP A 324 24.29 -7.26 -15.78
CA ASP A 324 23.39 -6.50 -16.66
C ASP A 324 21.95 -7.05 -16.61
N ASN A 325 21.78 -8.38 -16.68
CA ASN A 325 20.47 -9.03 -16.54
C ASN A 325 19.82 -8.75 -15.18
N LYS A 326 20.60 -8.81 -14.09
CA LYS A 326 20.09 -8.55 -12.73
C LYS A 326 19.76 -7.07 -12.53
N ILE A 327 20.58 -6.16 -13.06
CA ILE A 327 20.31 -4.72 -13.06
C ILE A 327 18.99 -4.44 -13.78
N GLN A 328 18.77 -5.04 -14.96
CA GLN A 328 17.53 -4.88 -15.71
C GLN A 328 16.31 -5.37 -14.91
N GLN A 329 16.41 -6.54 -14.27
CA GLN A 329 15.34 -7.06 -13.40
C GLN A 329 15.03 -6.10 -12.24
N LEU A 330 16.07 -5.60 -11.57
CA LEU A 330 15.92 -4.64 -10.46
C LEU A 330 15.35 -3.31 -10.96
N GLU A 331 15.73 -2.85 -12.15
CA GLU A 331 15.16 -1.66 -12.76
C GLU A 331 13.67 -1.81 -13.06
N ASP A 332 13.26 -2.98 -13.55
CA ASP A 332 11.86 -3.24 -13.85
C ASP A 332 11.03 -3.34 -12.55
N GLU A 333 11.54 -4.00 -11.51
CA GLU A 333 10.91 -4.03 -10.18
C GLU A 333 10.86 -2.63 -9.54
N LEU A 334 11.95 -1.86 -9.64
CA LEU A 334 12.00 -0.48 -9.16
C LEU A 334 11.10 0.44 -9.98
N LYS A 335 10.95 0.27 -11.30
CA LYS A 335 10.00 1.06 -12.11
C LYS A 335 8.57 0.78 -11.70
N GLN A 336 8.23 -0.50 -11.47
CA GLN A 336 6.92 -0.88 -10.94
C GLN A 336 6.64 -0.23 -9.57
N ASN A 337 7.66 -0.07 -8.72
CA ASN A 337 7.51 0.46 -7.36
C ASN A 337 7.74 1.99 -7.22
N ARG A 338 8.60 2.61 -8.04
CA ARG A 338 9.03 4.03 -7.95
C ARG A 338 8.04 4.99 -8.57
N ALA A 339 7.38 4.57 -9.66
CA ALA A 339 6.33 5.34 -10.31
C ALA A 339 5.35 5.87 -9.25
N TYR A 340 5.00 5.04 -8.29
CA TYR A 340 3.86 5.25 -7.44
C TYR A 340 4.02 6.24 -6.26
N TYR A 341 5.21 6.75 -5.85
CA TYR A 341 5.35 7.34 -4.48
C TYR A 341 6.16 8.63 -4.23
N VAL A 342 6.85 9.22 -5.21
CA VAL A 342 7.69 10.42 -4.96
C VAL A 342 6.91 11.70 -5.29
N ALA A 343 6.10 12.19 -4.34
CA ALA A 343 5.46 13.50 -4.44
C ALA A 343 6.24 14.57 -3.63
N PRO A 344 6.45 15.79 -4.18
CA PRO A 344 7.01 16.91 -3.44
C PRO A 344 6.23 17.23 -2.16
N ALA A 345 6.90 17.75 -1.13
CA ALA A 345 6.26 18.09 0.14
C ALA A 345 5.08 19.07 -0.02
N SER A 346 5.20 20.02 -0.96
CA SER A 346 4.13 20.96 -1.32
C SER A 346 2.88 20.25 -1.85
N VAL A 347 3.04 19.20 -2.65
CA VAL A 347 1.94 18.38 -3.18
C VAL A 347 1.28 17.61 -2.05
N LYS A 348 2.07 16.98 -1.16
CA LYS A 348 1.56 16.24 0.00
C LYS A 348 0.69 17.11 0.91
N TRP A 349 1.14 18.33 1.21
CA TRP A 349 0.36 19.27 2.01
C TRP A 349 -0.93 19.73 1.32
N LYS A 350 -0.87 20.06 0.02
CA LYS A 350 -2.07 20.42 -0.75
C LYS A 350 -3.09 19.28 -0.75
N VAL A 351 -2.63 18.05 -0.95
CA VAL A 351 -3.47 16.84 -0.90
C VAL A 351 -4.07 16.66 0.50
N LEU A 352 -3.29 16.78 1.58
CA LEU A 352 -3.81 16.63 2.93
C LEU A 352 -4.85 17.70 3.29
N VAL A 353 -4.58 18.96 2.97
CA VAL A 353 -5.50 20.08 3.24
C VAL A 353 -6.81 19.88 2.46
N ALA A 354 -6.73 19.53 1.18
CA ALA A 354 -7.92 19.24 0.38
C ALA A 354 -8.72 18.06 0.95
N TYR A 355 -8.05 17.02 1.45
CA TYR A 355 -8.68 15.84 2.07
C TYR A 355 -9.48 16.24 3.31
N LEU A 356 -8.85 16.98 4.22
CA LEU A 356 -9.45 17.41 5.47
C LEU A 356 -10.61 18.40 5.24
N LEU A 357 -10.46 19.34 4.30
CA LEU A 357 -11.54 20.25 3.93
C LEU A 357 -12.72 19.51 3.34
N LEU A 358 -12.49 18.58 2.42
CA LEU A 358 -13.55 17.81 1.79
C LEU A 358 -14.29 16.93 2.81
N ALA A 359 -13.55 16.22 3.67
CA ALA A 359 -14.11 15.44 4.76
C ALA A 359 -14.92 16.30 5.74
N GLY A 360 -14.42 17.48 6.09
CA GLY A 360 -15.12 18.45 6.94
C GLY A 360 -16.43 18.93 6.32
N VAL A 361 -16.44 19.35 5.05
CA VAL A 361 -17.65 19.78 4.33
C VAL A 361 -18.67 18.66 4.25
N LEU A 362 -18.24 17.44 3.89
CA LEU A 362 -19.12 16.27 3.83
C LEU A 362 -19.69 15.93 5.22
N SER A 363 -18.89 16.06 6.28
CA SER A 363 -19.35 15.81 7.64
C SER A 363 -20.42 16.81 8.08
N LEU A 364 -20.26 18.09 7.72
CA LEU A 364 -21.28 19.12 7.95
C LEU A 364 -22.59 18.80 7.23
N PHE A 365 -22.54 18.39 5.96
CA PHE A 365 -23.74 18.00 5.22
C PHE A 365 -24.38 16.72 5.76
N MET A 366 -23.58 15.75 6.23
CA MET A 366 -24.10 14.54 6.86
C MET A 366 -24.86 14.88 8.14
N VAL A 367 -24.29 15.72 9.02
CA VAL A 367 -24.97 16.17 10.24
C VAL A 367 -26.21 16.99 9.91
N TYR A 368 -26.13 17.88 8.92
CA TYR A 368 -27.27 18.67 8.45
C TYR A 368 -28.42 17.77 7.96
N GLY A 369 -28.14 16.84 7.05
CA GLY A 369 -29.14 15.90 6.54
C GLY A 369 -29.72 15.00 7.64
N HIS A 370 -28.89 14.56 8.60
CA HIS A 370 -29.36 13.80 9.76
C HIS A 370 -30.36 14.60 10.59
N ASN A 371 -30.01 15.83 10.97
CA ASN A 371 -30.87 16.71 11.77
C ASN A 371 -32.18 17.00 11.05
N LEU A 372 -32.14 17.22 9.73
CA LEU A 372 -33.36 17.40 8.93
C LEU A 372 -34.28 16.17 8.99
N MET A 373 -33.72 14.96 8.92
CA MET A 373 -34.52 13.72 9.02
C MET A 373 -35.11 13.52 10.42
N GLU A 374 -34.43 13.96 11.49
CA GLU A 374 -34.97 13.86 12.85
C GLU A 374 -36.20 14.73 13.08
N LEU A 375 -36.40 15.80 12.30
CA LEU A 375 -37.61 16.62 12.36
C LEU A 375 -38.88 15.86 11.94
N TYR A 376 -38.74 14.72 11.24
CA TYR A 376 -39.86 13.92 10.72
C TYR A 376 -39.94 12.52 11.35
N ARG A 377 -39.28 12.31 12.50
CA ARG A 377 -39.30 11.04 13.24
C ARG A 377 -40.53 10.85 14.12
#